data_AF-A0A2U9IUM6-F1
#
_entry.id   AF-A0A2U9IUM6-F1
#
_cell.length_a   1.000
_cell.length_b   1.000
_cell.length_c   1.000
_cell.angle_alpha   90.00
_cell.angle_beta   90.00
_cell.angle_gamma   90.00
#
_symmetry.space_group_name_H-M   'P 1'
#
loop_
_entity.id
_entity.type
_entity.pdbx_description
1 polymer ?
#
loop_
_entity_poly.entity_id
_entity_poly.type
_entity_poly.pdbx_seq_one_letter_code
_entity_poly.pdbx_strand_id
1 'polypeptide(L)'
;MEYSKRIKYVIFLLPLLMGSAIAFAQTTPPSETSTGFSGINIGAGLAVGLAAIGAGMAVGMAAAAGIGVLTERRDMFGTVLIFVAIGEGIAVYGILFAVLMLFGKF
;
A
#
# COMPACT_ATOMS: atom_id res chain seq x y z
N MET A 1 -24.18 -16.67 -11.43
CA MET A 1 -23.82 -15.30 -11.91
C MET A 1 -23.91 -14.20 -10.83
N GLU A 2 -24.46 -14.47 -9.63
CA GLU A 2 -24.56 -13.45 -8.57
C GLU A 2 -23.23 -13.03 -7.93
N TYR A 3 -22.23 -13.90 -7.90
CA TYR A 3 -20.92 -13.61 -7.29
C TYR A 3 -20.21 -12.43 -7.96
N SER A 4 -20.32 -12.32 -9.29
CA SER A 4 -19.76 -11.19 -10.06
C SER A 4 -20.43 -9.85 -9.73
N LYS A 5 -21.74 -9.84 -9.38
CA LYS A 5 -22.41 -8.62 -8.91
C LYS A 5 -21.95 -8.24 -7.51
N ARG A 6 -21.86 -9.21 -6.59
CA ARG A 6 -21.44 -8.92 -5.20
C ARG A 6 -20.02 -8.39 -5.12
N ILE A 7 -19.11 -8.91 -5.93
CA ILE A 7 -17.72 -8.41 -5.99
C ILE A 7 -17.64 -6.98 -6.54
N LYS A 8 -18.46 -6.63 -7.54
CA LYS A 8 -18.57 -5.26 -8.06
C LYS A 8 -19.13 -4.30 -7.02
N TYR A 9 -20.13 -4.72 -6.25
CA TYR A 9 -20.66 -3.92 -5.13
C TYR A 9 -19.65 -3.71 -4.02
N VAL A 10 -18.86 -4.74 -3.66
CA VAL A 10 -17.81 -4.61 -2.64
C VAL A 10 -16.71 -3.64 -3.09
N ILE A 11 -16.27 -3.73 -4.35
CA ILE A 11 -15.27 -2.82 -4.93
C ILE A 11 -15.78 -1.37 -4.96
N PHE A 12 -17.07 -1.15 -5.17
CA PHE A 12 -17.65 0.20 -5.25
C PHE A 12 -18.06 0.77 -3.87
N LEU A 13 -18.50 -0.07 -2.93
CA LEU A 13 -19.08 0.37 -1.65
C LEU A 13 -18.03 0.47 -0.53
N LEU A 14 -16.97 -0.37 -0.58
CA LEU A 14 -15.85 -0.30 0.36
C LEU A 14 -15.12 1.07 0.34
N PRO A 15 -14.77 1.67 -0.82
CA PRO A 15 -14.15 2.99 -0.83
C PRO A 15 -15.09 4.11 -0.35
N LEU A 16 -16.41 3.97 -0.54
CA LEU A 16 -17.40 4.93 -0.04
C LEU A 16 -17.50 4.91 1.49
N LEU A 17 -17.42 3.72 2.10
CA LEU A 17 -17.43 3.55 3.54
C LEU A 17 -16.12 4.01 4.20
N MET A 18 -14.98 3.79 3.53
CA MET A 18 -13.69 4.31 4.00
C MET A 18 -13.61 5.84 3.90
N GLY A 19 -14.20 6.44 2.85
CA GLY A 19 -14.24 7.88 2.65
C GLY A 19 -14.95 8.65 3.78
N SER A 20 -16.01 8.09 4.36
CA SER A 20 -16.73 8.73 5.47
C SER A 20 -15.92 8.74 6.77
N ALA A 21 -15.14 7.70 7.06
CA ALA A 21 -14.26 7.64 8.23
C ALA A 21 -13.10 8.65 8.16
N ILE A 22 -12.55 8.89 6.97
CA ILE A 22 -11.46 9.86 6.75
C ILE A 22 -11.95 11.30 7.00
N ALA A 23 -13.19 11.61 6.65
CA ALA A 23 -13.79 12.94 6.87
C ALA A 23 -13.89 13.30 8.36
N PHE A 24 -14.16 12.33 9.24
CA PHE A 24 -14.21 12.56 10.70
C PHE A 24 -12.83 12.77 11.33
N ALA A 25 -11.77 12.22 10.73
CA ALA A 25 -10.40 12.37 11.25
C ALA A 25 -9.81 13.77 10.95
N GLN A 26 -10.27 14.45 9.88
CA GLN A 26 -9.76 15.76 9.47
C GLN A 26 -10.25 16.95 10.32
N THR A 27 -11.33 16.81 11.09
CA THR A 27 -11.92 17.94 11.82
C THR A 27 -11.24 18.26 13.15
N THR A 28 -10.21 17.50 13.55
CA THR A 28 -9.47 17.77 14.79
C THR A 28 -8.22 18.59 14.47
N PRO A 29 -8.11 19.86 14.94
CA PRO A 29 -6.92 20.67 14.68
C PRO A 29 -5.67 20.04 15.33
N PRO A 30 -4.47 20.21 14.74
CA PRO A 30 -3.27 19.42 15.08
C PRO A 30 -2.65 19.73 16.45
N SER A 31 -3.18 20.70 17.19
CA SER A 31 -2.40 21.42 18.20
C SER A 31 -2.78 21.16 19.66
N GLU A 32 -3.85 20.43 19.97
CA GLU A 32 -4.35 20.34 21.36
C GLU A 32 -4.83 18.95 21.78
N THR A 33 -4.01 17.91 21.64
CA THR A 33 -4.27 16.71 22.45
C THR A 33 -3.00 16.00 22.89
N SER A 34 -2.94 15.65 24.17
CA SER A 34 -2.02 14.67 24.76
C SER A 34 -2.15 13.26 24.14
N THR A 35 -3.07 13.06 23.20
CA THR A 35 -3.22 11.88 22.33
C THR A 35 -2.61 12.06 20.93
N GLY A 36 -1.99 13.20 20.61
CA GLY A 36 -1.44 13.54 19.28
C GLY A 36 -0.40 12.56 18.74
N PHE A 37 0.32 11.85 19.63
CA PHE A 37 1.25 10.78 19.23
C PHE A 37 0.53 9.49 18.80
N SER A 38 -0.67 9.20 19.31
CA SER A 38 -1.36 7.94 19.03
C SER A 38 -1.90 7.90 17.59
N GLY A 39 -2.52 8.99 17.11
CA GLY A 39 -3.06 9.06 15.75
C GLY A 39 -1.98 8.96 14.67
N ILE A 40 -0.85 9.65 14.87
CA ILE A 40 0.30 9.61 13.95
C ILE A 40 0.92 8.21 13.90
N ASN A 41 1.06 7.53 15.05
CA ASN A 41 1.62 6.18 15.09
C ASN A 41 0.73 5.16 14.38
N ILE A 42 -0.58 5.24 14.58
CA ILE A 42 -1.55 4.37 13.88
C ILE A 42 -1.58 4.70 12.38
N GLY A 43 -1.55 5.98 12.01
CA GLY A 43 -1.48 6.42 10.61
C GLY A 43 -0.21 5.93 9.90
N ALA A 44 0.94 6.03 10.55
CA ALA A 44 2.21 5.52 10.03
C ALA A 44 2.20 4.00 9.88
N GLY A 45 1.67 3.26 10.86
CA GLY A 45 1.51 1.81 10.79
C GLY A 45 0.59 1.37 9.65
N LEU A 46 -0.53 2.08 9.44
CA LEU A 46 -1.46 1.83 8.34
C LEU A 46 -0.84 2.14 6.97
N ALA A 47 -0.07 3.22 6.85
CA ALA A 47 0.61 3.58 5.61
C ALA A 47 1.59 2.48 5.16
N VAL A 48 2.42 1.97 6.09
CA VAL A 48 3.34 0.87 5.79
C VAL A 48 2.59 -0.43 5.52
N GLY A 49 1.61 -0.78 6.36
CA GLY A 49 0.87 -2.03 6.25
C GLY A 49 0.10 -2.17 4.93
N LEU A 50 -0.62 -1.12 4.53
CA LEU A 50 -1.38 -1.13 3.27
C LEU A 50 -0.46 -1.12 2.05
N ALA A 51 0.64 -0.36 2.10
CA ALA A 51 1.64 -0.35 1.03
C ALA A 51 2.32 -1.72 0.87
N ALA A 52 2.66 -2.40 1.97
CA ALA A 52 3.28 -3.73 1.95
C ALA A 52 2.35 -4.78 1.33
N ILE A 53 1.03 -4.72 1.58
CA ILE A 53 0.06 -5.63 0.95
C ILE A 53 0.04 -5.40 -0.57
N GLY A 54 -0.04 -4.14 -1.02
CA GLY A 54 -0.03 -3.82 -2.44
C GLY A 54 1.27 -4.21 -3.14
N ALA A 55 2.41 -3.92 -2.51
CA ALA A 55 3.73 -4.30 -3.01
C ALA A 55 3.89 -5.83 -3.08
N GLY A 56 3.48 -6.56 -2.04
CA GLY A 56 3.56 -8.02 -2.00
C GLY A 56 2.75 -8.68 -3.13
N MET A 57 1.56 -8.16 -3.43
CA MET A 57 0.76 -8.64 -4.57
C MET A 57 1.47 -8.38 -5.91
N ALA A 58 1.98 -7.16 -6.12
CA ALA A 58 2.66 -6.79 -7.36
C ALA A 58 3.94 -7.59 -7.59
N VAL A 59 4.82 -7.63 -6.58
CA VAL A 59 6.10 -8.35 -6.59
C VAL A 59 5.88 -9.85 -6.75
N GLY A 60 4.90 -10.43 -6.04
CA GLY A 60 4.59 -11.86 -6.12
C GLY A 60 4.16 -12.28 -7.54
N MET A 61 3.31 -11.49 -8.20
CA MET A 61 2.89 -11.77 -9.58
C MET A 61 4.04 -11.59 -10.58
N ALA A 62 4.84 -10.52 -10.44
CA ALA A 62 5.98 -10.25 -11.31
C ALA A 62 7.06 -11.34 -11.18
N ALA A 63 7.38 -11.76 -9.96
CA ALA A 63 8.36 -12.80 -9.69
C ALA A 63 7.91 -14.16 -10.21
N ALA A 64 6.63 -14.53 -10.05
CA ALA A 64 6.11 -15.80 -10.57
C ALA A 64 6.20 -15.88 -12.10
N ALA A 65 5.83 -14.81 -12.81
CA ALA A 65 5.99 -14.72 -14.26
C ALA A 65 7.47 -14.74 -14.67
N GLY A 66 8.31 -14.03 -13.92
CA GLY A 66 9.74 -13.92 -14.15
C GLY A 66 10.49 -15.26 -14.04
N ILE A 67 10.17 -16.07 -13.03
CA ILE A 67 10.75 -17.42 -12.91
C ILE A 67 10.39 -18.28 -14.12
N GLY A 68 9.15 -18.17 -14.62
CA GLY A 68 8.73 -18.83 -15.87
C GLY A 68 9.65 -18.51 -17.04
N VAL A 69 9.89 -17.21 -17.29
CA VAL A 69 10.81 -16.75 -18.35
C VAL A 69 12.23 -17.27 -18.12
N LEU A 70 12.67 -17.30 -16.87
CA LEU A 70 14.02 -17.73 -16.51
C LEU A 70 14.27 -19.22 -16.76
N THR A 71 13.23 -20.05 -16.80
CA THR A 71 13.37 -21.47 -17.16
C THR A 71 13.81 -21.67 -18.62
N GLU A 72 13.37 -20.79 -19.52
CA GLU A 72 13.74 -20.83 -20.94
C GLU A 72 14.93 -19.92 -21.28
N ARG A 73 15.01 -18.75 -20.64
CA ARG A 73 16.01 -17.71 -20.93
C ARG A 73 16.68 -17.19 -19.66
N ARG A 74 17.74 -17.88 -19.24
CA ARG A 74 18.48 -17.54 -18.00
C ARG A 74 19.28 -16.25 -18.10
N ASP A 75 19.65 -15.84 -19.31
CA ASP A 75 20.33 -14.58 -19.60
C ASP A 75 19.45 -13.34 -19.27
N MET A 76 18.13 -13.52 -19.22
CA MET A 76 17.16 -12.46 -18.92
C MET A 76 16.98 -12.18 -17.41
N PHE A 77 17.81 -12.78 -16.54
CA PHE A 77 17.73 -12.61 -15.09
C PHE A 77 17.69 -11.15 -14.65
N GLY A 78 18.58 -10.31 -15.19
CA GLY A 78 18.64 -8.89 -14.83
C GLY A 78 17.36 -8.13 -15.16
N THR A 79 16.78 -8.38 -16.34
CA THR A 79 15.53 -7.77 -16.78
C THR A 79 14.35 -8.19 -15.89
N VAL A 80 14.26 -9.48 -15.55
CA VAL A 80 13.25 -9.99 -14.62
C VAL A 80 13.38 -9.29 -13.26
N LEU A 81 14.61 -9.13 -12.76
CA LEU A 81 14.87 -8.49 -11.46
C LEU A 81 14.47 -7.01 -11.46
N ILE A 82 14.66 -6.29 -12.56
CA ILE A 82 14.20 -4.90 -12.73
C ILE A 82 12.66 -4.82 -12.63
N PHE A 83 11.92 -5.72 -13.28
CA PHE A 83 10.46 -5.72 -13.20
C PHE A 83 9.93 -5.97 -11.79
N VAL A 84 10.60 -6.85 -11.04
CA VAL A 84 10.28 -7.12 -9.63
C VAL A 84 10.59 -5.89 -8.77
N ALA A 85 11.75 -5.27 -8.95
CA ALA A 85 12.19 -4.10 -8.20
C ALA A 85 11.29 -2.87 -8.43
N ILE A 86 10.76 -2.68 -9.64
CA ILE A 86 9.79 -1.60 -9.92
C ILE A 86 8.52 -1.77 -9.07
N GLY A 87 8.06 -3.00 -8.86
CA GLY A 87 6.92 -3.31 -7.99
C GLY A 87 7.19 -3.03 -6.50
N GLU A 88 8.43 -3.19 -6.05
CA GLU A 88 8.85 -2.93 -4.67
C GLU A 88 8.80 -1.44 -4.31
N GLY A 89 8.86 -0.54 -5.31
CA GLY A 89 8.74 0.91 -5.10
C GLY A 89 7.50 1.32 -4.29
N ILE A 90 6.40 0.57 -4.40
CA ILE A 90 5.17 0.81 -3.61
C ILE A 90 5.45 0.72 -2.10
N ALA A 91 6.22 -0.29 -1.67
CA ALA A 91 6.58 -0.45 -0.26
C ALA A 91 7.52 0.65 0.21
N VAL A 92 8.49 1.03 -0.64
CA VAL A 92 9.43 2.12 -0.35
C VAL A 92 8.69 3.45 -0.15
N TYR A 93 7.68 3.74 -0.99
CA TYR A 93 6.82 4.91 -0.79
C TYR A 93 6.00 4.84 0.50
N GLY A 94 5.47 3.67 0.87
CA GLY A 94 4.78 3.49 2.15
C GLY A 94 5.65 3.80 3.36
N ILE A 95 6.90 3.32 3.34
CA ILE A 95 7.90 3.64 4.37
C ILE A 95 8.26 5.12 4.35
N LEU A 96 8.46 5.71 3.17
CA LEU A 96 8.76 7.14 3.02
C LEU A 96 7.68 7.99 3.71
N PHE A 97 6.40 7.74 3.44
CA PHE A 97 5.31 8.49 4.05
C PHE A 97 5.21 8.26 5.56
N ALA A 98 5.44 7.04 6.05
CA ALA A 98 5.47 6.76 7.47
C ALA A 98 6.61 7.53 8.18
N VAL A 99 7.80 7.55 7.59
CA VAL A 99 8.95 8.34 8.08
C VAL A 99 8.63 9.83 8.07
N LEU A 100 8.01 10.35 7.01
CA LEU A 100 7.58 11.75 6.95
C LEU A 100 6.51 12.09 8.00
N MET A 101 5.60 11.17 8.33
CA MET A 101 4.61 11.39 9.40
C MET A 101 5.26 11.37 10.79
N LEU A 102 6.22 10.48 11.04
CA LEU A 102 6.88 10.31 12.33
C LEU A 102 7.93 11.38 12.63
N PHE A 103 8.70 11.79 11.62
CA PHE A 103 9.85 12.66 11.77
C PHE A 103 9.72 13.99 11.01
N GLY A 104 8.71 14.13 10.16
CA GLY A 104 8.42 15.39 9.47
C GLY A 104 7.98 16.42 10.50
N LYS A 105 8.87 17.38 10.76
CA LYS A 105 8.57 18.52 11.63
C LYS A 105 7.82 19.57 10.83
N PHE A 106 6.50 19.41 10.75
CA PHE A 106 5.56 20.39 10.19
C PHE A 106 4.94 21.23 11.30
#